data_AF-A0A3D2RZ42-F1
#
_entry.id   AF-A0A3D2RZ42-F1
#
_cell.length_a   1.000
_cell.length_b   1.000
_cell.length_c   1.000
_cell.angle_alpha   90.00
_cell.angle_beta   90.00
_cell.angle_gamma   90.00
#
_symmetry.space_group_name_H-M   'P 1'
#
loop_
_entity.id
_entity.type
_entity.pdbx_description
1 polymer ?
#
loop_
_entity_poly.entity_id
_entity_poly.type
_entity_poly.pdbx_seq_one_letter_code
_entity_poly.pdbx_strand_id
1 'polypeptide(L)'
;YDQDRFERKLFVTRKAIRSSLKDVEGFMITSMSSRTIVYKGMLIPHQMGDFFPDLSDSRLTSALALVHTRFPTNTFPRWDLVQPFRNLAHNGEINTLRGNINWMRGRRPTLESPLYEDISELQPIIIPRGSDSACMDNV
;
A
#
# COMPACT_ATOMS: atom_id res chain seq x y z
N TYR A 1 25.69 0.51 -6.27
CA TYR A 1 24.28 0.51 -6.72
C TYR A 1 23.53 1.47 -5.82
N ASP A 2 22.77 2.41 -6.38
CA ASP A 2 21.97 3.34 -5.55
C ASP A 2 20.63 2.67 -5.21
N GLN A 3 20.57 2.13 -4.00
CA GLN A 3 19.41 1.40 -3.49
C GLN A 3 18.17 2.29 -3.39
N ASP A 4 18.32 3.54 -2.96
CA ASP A 4 17.17 4.44 -2.82
C ASP A 4 16.63 4.86 -4.19
N ARG A 5 17.51 5.03 -5.18
CA ARG A 5 17.09 5.24 -6.58
C ARG A 5 16.32 4.04 -7.11
N PHE A 6 16.71 2.82 -6.74
CA PHE A 6 15.95 1.63 -7.14
C PHE A 6 14.57 1.58 -6.50
N GLU A 7 14.46 1.83 -5.19
CA GLU A 7 13.18 1.90 -4.50
C GLU A 7 12.27 3.00 -5.07
N ARG A 8 12.83 4.19 -5.40
CA ARG A 8 12.08 5.26 -6.08
C ARG A 8 11.56 4.83 -7.45
N LYS A 9 12.38 4.13 -8.25
CA LYS A 9 11.94 3.57 -9.54
C LYS A 9 10.80 2.58 -9.36
N LEU A 10 10.93 1.63 -8.44
CA LEU A 10 9.88 0.66 -8.13
C LEU A 10 8.57 1.35 -7.66
N PHE A 11 8.69 2.40 -6.85
CA PHE A 11 7.55 3.20 -6.40
C PHE A 11 6.81 3.87 -7.57
N VAL A 12 7.53 4.55 -8.47
CA VAL A 12 6.98 5.19 -9.67
C VAL A 12 6.36 4.14 -10.59
N THR A 13 7.09 3.05 -10.88
CA THR A 13 6.59 1.94 -11.72
C THR A 13 5.30 1.34 -11.16
N ARG A 14 5.22 1.11 -9.85
CA ARG A 14 3.99 0.61 -9.20
C ARG A 14 2.81 1.58 -9.38
N LYS A 15 3.04 2.89 -9.24
CA LYS A 15 2.01 3.93 -9.45
C LYS A 15 1.57 3.95 -10.92
N ALA A 16 2.50 3.88 -11.86
CA ALA A 16 2.22 3.82 -13.29
C ALA A 16 1.39 2.59 -13.67
N ILE A 17 1.81 1.37 -13.27
CA ILE A 17 1.06 0.12 -13.53
C ILE A 17 -0.37 0.23 -12.98
N ARG A 18 -0.52 0.71 -11.75
CA ARG A 18 -1.85 0.88 -11.14
C ARG A 18 -2.71 1.89 -11.89
N SER A 19 -2.12 2.99 -12.39
CA SER A 19 -2.84 3.98 -13.19
C SER A 19 -3.31 3.38 -14.52
N SER A 20 -2.45 2.62 -15.19
CA SER A 20 -2.76 1.93 -16.45
C SER A 20 -3.81 0.82 -16.30
N LEU A 21 -3.84 0.14 -15.14
CA LEU A 21 -4.76 -0.96 -14.86
C LEU A 21 -5.88 -0.59 -13.88
N LYS A 22 -6.19 0.70 -13.75
CA LYS A 22 -7.17 1.22 -12.77
C LYS A 22 -8.59 0.65 -12.94
N ASP A 23 -8.93 0.25 -14.16
CA ASP A 23 -10.25 -0.27 -14.55
C ASP A 23 -10.29 -1.82 -14.50
N VAL A 24 -9.18 -2.48 -14.21
CA VAL A 24 -9.12 -3.94 -14.03
C VAL A 24 -9.58 -4.28 -12.62
N GLU A 25 -10.75 -4.93 -12.53
CA GLU A 25 -11.31 -5.34 -11.25
C GLU A 25 -10.39 -6.34 -10.52
N GLY A 26 -10.24 -6.13 -9.21
CA GLY A 26 -9.42 -7.00 -8.36
C GLY A 26 -7.91 -6.84 -8.52
N PHE A 27 -7.43 -6.02 -9.45
CA PHE A 27 -6.00 -5.80 -9.61
C PHE A 27 -5.40 -5.01 -8.44
N MET A 28 -4.39 -5.58 -7.79
CA MET A 28 -3.63 -4.91 -6.74
C MET A 28 -2.19 -5.42 -6.71
N ILE A 29 -1.26 -4.48 -6.55
CA ILE A 29 0.12 -4.77 -6.16
C ILE A 29 0.24 -4.58 -4.64
N THR A 30 0.51 -5.65 -3.89
CA THR A 30 0.62 -5.61 -2.43
C THR A 30 1.87 -4.83 -2.01
N SER A 31 3.03 -5.20 -2.55
CA SER A 31 4.33 -4.55 -2.41
C SER A 31 5.09 -4.59 -3.73
N MET A 32 5.96 -3.61 -3.95
CA MET A 32 6.93 -3.59 -5.06
C MET A 32 8.15 -2.82 -4.55
N SER A 33 9.05 -3.57 -3.94
CA SER A 33 10.24 -3.10 -3.23
C SER A 33 11.26 -4.23 -3.22
N SER A 34 12.53 -3.89 -3.11
CA SER A 34 13.59 -4.88 -2.82
C SER A 34 13.96 -4.95 -1.33
N ARG A 35 13.34 -4.10 -0.51
CA ARG A 35 13.51 -4.08 0.95
C ARG A 35 12.34 -4.70 1.70
N THR A 36 11.13 -4.61 1.14
CA THR A 36 9.91 -5.05 1.81
C THR A 36 9.05 -5.94 0.92
N ILE A 37 8.45 -6.96 1.53
CA ILE A 37 7.46 -7.83 0.92
C ILE A 37 6.24 -7.92 1.83
N VAL A 38 5.04 -7.88 1.25
CA VAL A 38 3.78 -7.94 2.01
C VAL A 38 3.04 -9.23 1.66
N TYR A 39 3.00 -10.14 2.63
CA TYR A 39 2.09 -11.29 2.66
C TYR A 39 0.81 -10.86 3.36
N LYS A 40 -0.32 -10.86 2.63
CA LYS A 40 -1.62 -10.50 3.18
C LYS A 40 -2.74 -11.25 2.48
N GLY A 41 -3.79 -11.58 3.24
CA GLY A 41 -4.97 -12.25 2.74
C GLY A 41 -6.13 -12.16 3.71
N MET A 42 -7.32 -12.54 3.24
CA MET A 42 -8.53 -12.61 4.08
C MET A 42 -8.53 -13.95 4.82
N LEU A 43 -7.62 -14.05 5.78
CA LEU A 43 -7.32 -15.27 6.51
C LEU A 43 -7.53 -15.02 8.00
N ILE A 44 -7.87 -16.08 8.72
CA ILE A 44 -7.74 -16.08 10.18
C ILE A 44 -6.24 -16.24 10.49
N PRO A 45 -5.67 -15.55 11.50
CA PRO A 45 -4.21 -15.50 11.70
C PRO A 45 -3.50 -16.86 11.70
N HIS A 46 -4.10 -17.91 12.27
CA HIS A 46 -3.49 -19.24 12.31
C HIS A 46 -3.39 -19.93 10.94
N GLN A 47 -4.14 -19.48 9.93
CA GLN A 47 -4.10 -20.03 8.57
C GLN A 47 -2.96 -19.45 7.72
N MET A 48 -2.26 -18.43 8.21
CA MET A 48 -1.27 -17.69 7.43
C MET A 48 -0.06 -18.54 7.03
N GLY A 49 0.41 -19.43 7.91
CA GLY A 49 1.53 -20.33 7.61
C GLY A 49 1.18 -21.39 6.56
N ASP A 50 -0.04 -21.93 6.60
CA ASP A 50 -0.50 -22.93 5.63
C ASP A 50 -0.81 -22.31 4.27
N PHE A 51 -1.37 -21.09 4.25
CA PHE A 51 -1.73 -20.40 3.02
C PHE A 51 -0.51 -19.81 2.29
N PHE A 52 0.51 -19.36 3.04
CA PHE A 52 1.77 -18.87 2.50
C PHE A 52 2.94 -19.73 3.01
N PRO A 53 3.22 -20.89 2.37
CA PRO A 53 4.28 -21.81 2.80
C PRO A 53 5.66 -21.15 2.89
N ASP A 54 5.91 -20.11 2.08
CA ASP A 54 7.13 -19.30 2.12
C ASP A 54 7.43 -18.73 3.51
N LEU A 55 6.39 -18.44 4.32
CA LEU A 55 6.56 -17.92 5.68
C LEU A 55 7.18 -18.94 6.64
N SER A 56 7.14 -20.22 6.30
CA SER A 56 7.78 -21.30 7.06
C SER A 56 9.17 -21.65 6.52
N ASP A 57 9.62 -21.02 5.42
CA ASP A 57 10.92 -21.27 4.83
C ASP A 57 12.04 -20.58 5.62
N SER A 58 13.05 -21.33 6.03
CA SER A 58 14.22 -20.82 6.78
C SER A 58 15.01 -19.71 6.08
N ARG A 59 14.88 -19.57 4.76
CA ARG A 59 15.51 -18.50 3.97
C ARG A 59 14.79 -17.17 4.13
N LEU A 60 13.52 -17.17 4.51
CA LEU A 60 12.75 -15.96 4.76
C LEU A 60 13.09 -15.41 6.15
N THR A 61 14.22 -14.72 6.23
CA THR A 61 14.66 -14.02 7.44
C THR A 61 14.42 -12.52 7.31
N SER A 62 13.98 -11.87 8.38
CA SER A 62 13.85 -10.41 8.42
C SER A 62 14.29 -9.85 9.76
N ALA A 63 14.88 -8.66 9.75
CA ALA A 63 15.18 -7.90 10.96
C ALA A 63 13.92 -7.32 11.63
N LEU A 64 12.82 -7.17 10.86
CA LEU A 64 11.57 -6.60 11.32
C LEU A 64 10.37 -7.30 10.67
N ALA A 65 9.33 -7.55 11.47
CA ALA A 65 8.03 -7.99 10.97
C ALA A 65 6.94 -7.05 11.49
N LEU A 66 6.02 -6.66 10.59
CA LEU A 66 4.82 -5.90 10.92
C LEU A 66 3.60 -6.77 10.60
N VAL A 67 2.78 -7.05 11.61
CA VAL A 67 1.59 -7.89 11.49
C VAL A 67 0.35 -7.09 11.82
N HIS A 68 -0.77 -7.39 11.15
CA HIS A 68 -2.03 -6.71 11.38
C HIS A 68 -3.22 -7.65 11.17
N THR A 69 -4.18 -7.62 12.10
CA THR A 69 -5.49 -8.25 11.93
C THR A 69 -6.55 -7.17 11.94
N ARG A 70 -7.43 -7.17 10.94
CA ARG A 70 -8.53 -6.21 10.83
C ARG A 70 -9.83 -6.84 11.31
N PHE A 71 -10.60 -6.13 12.12
CA PHE A 71 -12.01 -6.42 12.35
C PHE A 71 -12.85 -5.57 11.39
N PRO A 72 -13.34 -6.13 10.27
CA PRO A 72 -14.16 -5.38 9.32
C PRO A 72 -15.57 -5.15 9.88
N THR A 73 -16.10 -3.94 9.70
CA THR A 73 -17.53 -3.65 9.88
C THR A 73 -18.36 -4.02 8.64
N ASN A 74 -17.71 -4.52 7.58
CA ASN A 74 -18.33 -4.94 6.32
C ASN A 74 -18.35 -6.47 6.18
N THR A 75 -19.44 -7.01 5.64
CA THR A 75 -19.60 -8.46 5.37
C THR A 75 -19.00 -8.90 4.04
N PHE A 76 -18.83 -7.98 3.08
CA PHE A 76 -18.25 -8.30 1.77
C PHE A 76 -16.72 -8.26 1.80
N PRO A 77 -16.04 -9.37 1.43
CA PRO A 77 -14.59 -9.46 1.40
C PRO A 77 -13.99 -8.50 0.36
N ARG A 78 -12.98 -7.72 0.76
CA ARG A 78 -12.25 -6.79 -0.10
C ARG A 78 -10.75 -6.94 0.15
N TRP A 79 -10.08 -7.68 -0.74
CA TRP A 79 -8.64 -7.97 -0.68
C TRP A 79 -7.78 -6.70 -0.65
N ASP A 80 -8.21 -5.65 -1.34
CA ASP A 80 -7.52 -4.36 -1.41
C ASP A 80 -7.44 -3.63 -0.06
N LEU A 81 -8.34 -3.95 0.86
CA LEU A 81 -8.43 -3.33 2.19
C LEU A 81 -7.70 -4.10 3.29
N VAL A 82 -7.18 -5.29 2.99
CA VAL A 82 -6.39 -6.06 3.96
C VAL A 82 -5.06 -5.34 4.20
N GLN A 83 -4.66 -5.29 5.46
CA GLN A 83 -3.41 -4.70 5.94
C GLN A 83 -2.40 -5.81 6.31
N PRO A 84 -1.08 -5.56 6.36
CA PRO A 84 -0.41 -4.26 6.20
C PRO A 84 -0.54 -3.63 4.81
N PHE A 85 -0.46 -2.30 4.75
CA PHE A 85 -0.15 -1.59 3.52
C PHE A 85 1.37 -1.55 3.30
N ARG A 86 1.86 -0.65 2.44
CA ARG A 86 3.27 -0.69 2.01
C ARG A 86 4.20 -0.10 3.06
N ASN A 87 3.72 0.88 3.80
CA ASN A 87 4.46 1.59 4.85
C ASN A 87 3.72 1.61 6.19
N LEU A 88 2.46 1.15 6.23
CA LEU A 88 1.57 1.36 7.37
C LEU A 88 0.76 0.10 7.74
N ALA A 89 0.62 -0.12 9.04
CA ALA A 89 -0.49 -0.87 9.62
C ALA A 89 -1.19 0.06 10.63
N HIS A 90 -2.50 0.16 10.55
CA HIS A 90 -3.30 1.12 11.31
C HIS A 90 -4.48 0.43 11.98
N ASN A 91 -4.52 0.54 13.31
CA ASN A 91 -5.63 0.13 14.14
C ASN A 91 -6.35 1.37 14.66
N GLY A 92 -7.53 1.65 14.10
CA GLY A 92 -8.32 2.82 14.41
C GLY A 92 -9.12 3.31 13.21
N GLU A 93 -9.66 4.52 13.34
CA GLU A 93 -10.41 5.20 12.30
C GLU A 93 -9.97 6.67 12.20
N ILE A 94 -9.70 7.14 10.98
CA ILE A 94 -9.34 8.55 10.73
C ILE A 94 -10.61 9.35 10.48
N ASN A 95 -11.16 9.93 11.54
CA ASN A 95 -12.42 10.69 11.51
C ASN A 95 -12.38 11.96 10.63
N THR A 96 -11.18 12.47 10.31
CA THR A 96 -10.98 13.68 9.50
C THR A 96 -10.69 13.40 8.02
N LEU A 97 -10.91 12.16 7.55
CA LEU A 97 -10.52 11.68 6.22
C LEU A 97 -10.88 12.64 5.08
N ARG A 98 -12.13 13.11 5.02
CA ARG A 98 -12.60 14.00 3.94
C ARG A 98 -11.82 15.32 3.90
N GLY A 99 -11.49 15.88 5.06
CA GLY A 99 -10.65 17.08 5.16
C GLY A 99 -9.25 16.80 4.63
N ASN A 100 -8.63 15.71 5.08
CA ASN A 100 -7.28 15.31 4.65
C ASN A 100 -7.20 15.06 3.15
N ILE A 101 -8.20 14.38 2.56
CA ILE A 101 -8.29 14.16 1.11
C ILE A 101 -8.38 15.50 0.36
N ASN A 102 -9.22 16.43 0.83
CA ASN A 102 -9.38 17.73 0.19
C ASN A 102 -8.09 18.56 0.26
N TRP A 103 -7.41 18.55 1.41
CA TRP A 103 -6.11 19.20 1.56
C TRP A 103 -5.06 18.62 0.60
N MET A 104 -4.98 17.30 0.48
CA MET A 104 -4.06 16.66 -0.46
C MET A 104 -4.39 16.95 -1.92
N ARG A 105 -5.67 17.02 -2.28
CA ARG A 105 -6.10 17.44 -3.62
C ARG A 105 -5.69 18.89 -3.92
N GLY A 106 -5.85 19.79 -2.96
CA GLY A 106 -5.47 21.20 -3.09
C GLY A 106 -3.96 21.42 -3.23
N ARG A 107 -3.13 20.55 -2.63
CA ARG A 107 -1.66 20.59 -2.75
C ARG A 107 -1.12 20.07 -4.08
N ARG A 108 -1.93 19.39 -4.89
CA ARG A 108 -1.49 18.78 -6.15
C ARG A 108 -0.73 19.74 -7.09
N PRO A 109 -1.17 21.00 -7.31
CA PRO A 109 -0.49 21.91 -8.23
C PRO A 109 0.87 22.42 -7.72
N THR A 110 1.10 22.37 -6.40
CA THR A 110 2.30 22.92 -5.76
C THR A 110 3.23 21.82 -5.24
N LEU A 111 2.96 20.56 -5.57
CA LEU A 111 3.77 19.44 -5.12
C LEU A 111 5.05 19.39 -5.96
N GLU A 112 6.21 19.42 -5.30
CA GLU A 112 7.52 19.33 -5.94
C GLU A 112 8.47 18.50 -5.09
N SER A 113 9.47 17.90 -5.72
CA SER A 113 10.52 17.17 -5.02
C SER A 113 11.77 17.07 -5.89
N PRO A 114 12.97 17.31 -5.35
CA PRO A 114 14.22 17.15 -6.09
C PRO A 114 14.55 15.68 -6.41
N LEU A 115 13.77 14.73 -5.87
CA LEU A 115 14.00 13.29 -6.03
C LEU A 115 13.30 12.69 -7.27
N TYR A 116 12.40 13.44 -7.91
CA TYR A 116 11.60 13.02 -9.05
C TYR A 116 11.74 14.02 -10.20
N GLU A 117 11.93 13.53 -11.42
CA GLU A 117 12.01 14.38 -12.62
C GLU A 117 10.62 14.94 -12.97
N ASP A 118 9.58 14.12 -12.91
CA ASP A 118 8.18 14.52 -13.03
C ASP A 118 7.34 13.93 -11.89
N ILE A 119 6.99 14.76 -10.91
CA ILE A 119 6.16 14.36 -9.78
C ILE A 119 4.70 14.12 -10.17
N SER A 120 4.28 14.55 -11.36
CA SER A 120 2.94 14.30 -11.88
C SER A 120 2.69 12.81 -12.14
N GLU A 121 3.75 12.03 -12.36
CA GLU A 121 3.71 10.56 -12.50
C GLU A 121 3.20 9.87 -11.23
N LEU A 122 3.29 10.53 -10.06
CA LEU A 122 2.80 9.98 -8.80
C LEU A 122 1.28 10.07 -8.63
N GLN A 123 0.60 10.74 -9.56
CA GLN A 123 -0.83 10.96 -9.50
C GLN A 123 -1.66 9.78 -10.04
N PRO A 124 -2.84 9.50 -9.46
CA PRO A 124 -3.40 10.12 -8.27
C PRO A 124 -2.76 9.59 -6.98
N ILE A 125 -2.43 10.50 -6.06
CA ILE A 125 -1.94 10.14 -4.71
C ILE A 125 -3.03 9.42 -3.94
N ILE A 126 -4.20 10.07 -3.78
CA ILE A 126 -5.35 9.48 -3.10
C ILE A 126 -6.04 8.44 -4.00
N ILE A 127 -6.24 7.24 -3.47
CA ILE A 127 -6.92 6.13 -4.15
C ILE A 127 -8.44 6.32 -4.04
N PRO A 128 -9.18 6.37 -5.16
CA PRO A 128 -10.64 6.32 -5.10
C PRO A 128 -11.10 5.03 -4.42
N ARG A 129 -12.08 5.13 -3.52
CA ARG A 129 -12.68 3.98 -2.79
C ARG A 129 -11.70 3.19 -1.91
N GLY A 130 -10.52 3.73 -1.58
CA GLY A 130 -9.64 3.17 -0.56
C GLY A 130 -10.21 3.37 0.86
N SER A 131 -9.75 2.57 1.83
CA SER A 131 -9.99 2.89 3.25
C SER A 131 -9.25 4.17 3.65
N ASP A 132 -9.61 4.71 4.81
CA ASP A 132 -8.92 5.81 5.46
C ASP A 132 -7.40 5.56 5.61
N SER A 133 -7.06 4.36 6.05
CA SER A 133 -5.73 3.84 6.29
C SER A 133 -4.97 3.67 4.97
N ALA A 134 -5.66 3.23 3.91
CA ALA A 134 -5.08 3.17 2.57
C ALA A 134 -4.79 4.57 2.02
N CYS A 135 -5.65 5.56 2.31
CA CYS A 135 -5.39 6.94 1.94
C CYS A 135 -4.15 7.48 2.67
N MET A 136 -4.01 7.18 3.97
CA MET A 136 -2.83 7.56 4.75
C MET A 136 -1.55 6.91 4.25
N ASP A 137 -1.54 5.61 3.91
CA ASP A 137 -0.37 4.92 3.33
C ASP A 137 0.12 5.53 2.01
N ASN A 138 -0.77 6.20 1.26
CA ASN A 138 -0.44 6.76 -0.04
C ASN A 138 0.10 8.18 -0.01
N VAL A 139 -0.13 8.92 1.09
CA VAL A 139 0.29 10.32 1.29
C VAL A 139 1.67 10.34 1.92
#